data_AF-A0A2M7IU20-F1
#
_entry.id   AF-A0A2M7IU20-F1
#
_cell.length_a   1.000
_cell.length_b   1.000
_cell.length_c   1.000
_cell.angle_alpha   90.00
_cell.angle_beta   90.00
_cell.angle_gamma   90.00
#
_symmetry.space_group_name_H-M   'P 1'
#
loop_
_entity.id
_entity.type
_entity.pdbx_description
1 polymer ?
#
loop_
_entity_poly.entity_id
_entity_poly.type
_entity_poly.pdbx_seq_one_letter_code
_entity_poly.pdbx_strand_id
1 'polypeptide(L)' 'MDKIKNNDSYGLKRLESKNAKNAIIQKLSQDFNLTPIIAEAFYQQVSVYFSEHSNISLSS' A
#
# COMPACT_ATOMS: atom_id res chain seq x y z
N MET A 1 34.18 8.94 9.05
CA MET A 1 32.85 9.41 8.61
C MET A 1 32.32 8.43 7.57
N ASP A 2 31.56 7.44 8.02
CA ASP A 2 30.88 6.51 7.12
C ASP A 2 29.82 7.25 6.31
N LYS A 3 29.96 7.19 4.98
CA LYS A 3 28.97 7.76 4.06
C LYS A 3 27.72 6.88 4.16
N ILE A 4 26.71 7.37 4.86
CA ILE A 4 25.36 6.81 4.86
C ILE A 4 24.91 6.78 3.39
N LYS A 5 24.91 5.60 2.77
CA LYS A 5 24.37 5.38 1.43
C LYS A 5 22.86 5.52 1.52
N ASN A 6 22.39 6.76 1.48
CA ASN A 6 20.98 7.06 1.45
C ASN A 6 20.46 6.75 0.05
N ASN A 7 20.13 5.48 -0.17
CA ASN A 7 19.49 4.96 -1.37
C ASN A 7 17.99 5.32 -1.42
N ASP A 8 17.51 6.25 -0.59
CA ASP A 8 16.21 6.88 -0.79
C ASP A 8 16.30 7.79 -2.02
N SER A 9 16.08 7.20 -3.18
CA SER A 9 15.90 7.84 -4.48
C SER A 9 15.13 9.16 -4.36
N TYR A 10 15.85 10.26 -4.12
CA TYR A 10 15.40 11.64 -3.94
C TYR A 10 14.02 11.85 -3.26
N GLY A 11 13.64 10.98 -2.31
CA GLY A 11 12.31 11.02 -1.70
C GLY A 11 11.13 10.79 -2.66
N LEU A 12 11.35 10.24 -3.86
CA LEU A 12 10.32 9.96 -4.86
C LEU A 12 9.22 9.06 -4.30
N LYS A 13 9.59 8.01 -3.56
CA LYS A 13 8.63 7.14 -2.87
C LYS A 13 7.76 7.91 -1.87
N ARG A 14 8.33 8.89 -1.15
CA ARG A 14 7.59 9.76 -0.20
C ARG A 14 6.65 10.73 -0.92
N LEU A 15 7.01 11.17 -2.13
CA LEU A 15 6.15 11.98 -2.99
C LEU A 15 4.99 11.15 -3.56
N GLU A 16 5.26 9.93 -4.00
CA GLU A 16 4.24 9.01 -4.53
C GLU A 16 3.27 8.52 -3.45
N SER A 17 3.73 8.41 -2.19
CA SER A 17 2.93 8.01 -1.02
C SER A 17 2.09 9.15 -0.41
N LYS A 18 1.94 10.30 -1.09
CA LYS A 18 1.14 11.44 -0.59
C LYS A 18 -0.34 11.11 -0.36
N ASN A 19 -0.84 10.04 -0.96
CA ASN A 19 -2.17 9.48 -0.72
C ASN A 19 -2.02 8.16 0.06
N ALA A 20 -2.85 7.95 1.09
CA ALA A 20 -2.90 6.72 1.88
C ALA A 20 -3.06 5.47 1.00
N LYS A 21 -3.90 5.52 -0.05
CA LYS A 21 -4.04 4.42 -1.03
C LYS A 21 -2.68 4.05 -1.63
N ASN A 22 -1.93 5.03 -2.13
CA ASN A 22 -0.65 4.79 -2.79
C ASN A 22 0.41 4.30 -1.81
N ALA A 23 0.41 4.81 -0.58
CA ALA A 23 1.30 4.32 0.48
C ALA A 23 1.04 2.84 0.78
N ILE A 24 -0.23 2.43 0.88
CA ILE A 24 -0.62 1.03 1.10
C ILE A 24 -0.20 0.16 -0.09
N ILE A 25 -0.49 0.58 -1.32
CA ILE A 25 -0.11 -0.18 -2.53
C ILE A 25 1.40 -0.36 -2.64
N GLN A 26 2.19 0.70 -2.38
CA GLN A 26 3.65 0.61 -2.36
C GLN A 26 4.16 -0.35 -1.28
N LYS A 27 3.55 -0.31 -0.09
CA LYS A 27 3.91 -1.19 1.01
C LYS A 27 3.60 -2.66 0.66
N LEU A 28 2.43 -2.92 0.09
CA LEU A 28 2.03 -4.25 -0.42
C LEU A 28 2.99 -4.75 -1.52
N SER A 29 3.37 -3.88 -2.46
CA SER A 29 4.32 -4.21 -3.51
C SER A 29 5.69 -4.63 -2.95
N GLN A 30 6.19 -3.91 -1.94
CA GLN A 30 7.48 -4.21 -1.29
C GLN A 30 7.42 -5.47 -0.43
N ASP A 31 6.38 -5.61 0.40
CA ASP A 31 6.30 -6.70 1.39
C ASP A 31 6.04 -8.06 0.72
N PHE A 32 5.29 -8.08 -0.39
CA PHE A 32 4.92 -9.31 -1.09
C PHE A 32 5.67 -9.50 -2.42
N ASN A 33 6.65 -8.65 -2.73
CA ASN A 33 7.38 -8.65 -4.00
C ASN A 33 6.45 -8.65 -5.23
N LEU A 34 5.38 -7.85 -5.17
CA LEU A 34 4.39 -7.74 -6.24
C LEU A 34 4.76 -6.60 -7.19
N THR A 35 4.44 -6.76 -8.47
CA THR A 35 4.47 -5.63 -9.40
C THR A 35 3.39 -4.61 -9.01
N PRO A 36 3.58 -3.30 -9.29
CA PRO A 36 2.64 -2.27 -8.89
C PRO A 36 1.19 -2.53 -9.33
N ILE A 37 1.00 -3.07 -10.54
CA ILE A 37 -0.33 -3.40 -11.06
C ILE A 37 -1.02 -4.52 -10.27
N ILE A 38 -0.26 -5.51 -9.80
CA ILE A 38 -0.80 -6.60 -8.98
C ILE A 38 -1.08 -6.12 -7.55
N ALA A 39 -0.20 -5.29 -6.99
CA ALA A 39 -0.43 -4.68 -5.67
C ALA A 39 -1.70 -3.79 -5.66
N GLU A 40 -1.95 -3.05 -6.74
CA GLU A 40 -3.19 -2.28 -6.88
C GLU A 40 -4.43 -3.17 -7.01
N ALA A 41 -4.37 -4.22 -7.84
CA ALA A 41 -5.47 -5.17 -7.96
C ALA A 41 -5.81 -5.85 -6.63
N PHE A 42 -4.79 -6.24 -5.87
CA PHE A 42 -4.95 -6.82 -4.53
C PHE A 42 -5.60 -5.83 -3.56
N TYR A 43 -5.13 -4.58 -3.54
CA TYR A 43 -5.75 -3.53 -2.73
C TYR A 43 -7.24 -3.36 -3.07
N GLN A 44 -7.60 -3.34 -4.36
CA GLN A 44 -9.00 -3.23 -4.78
C GLN A 44 -9.84 -4.42 -4.32
N GLN A 45 -9.34 -5.65 -4.50
CA GLN A 45 -10.03 -6.87 -4.06
C GLN A 45 -10.33 -6.84 -2.56
N VAL A 46 -9.33 -6.48 -1.76
CA VAL A 46 -9.47 -6.39 -0.29
C VAL A 46 -10.44 -5.26 0.09
N SER A 47 -10.32 -4.10 -0.56
CA SER A 47 -11.22 -2.96 -0.31
C SER A 47 -12.68 -3.29 -0.60
N VAL A 48 -12.96 -4.00 -1.70
CA VAL A 48 -14.31 -4.45 -2.05
C VAL A 48 -14.82 -5.46 -1.02
N TYR A 49 -14.03 -6.49 -0.71
CA TYR A 49 -14.42 -7.51 0.27
C TYR A 49 -14.81 -6.88 1.62
N PHE A 50 -13.96 -6.00 2.15
CA PHE A 50 -14.28 -5.33 3.41
C PHE A 50 -15.46 -4.38 3.29
N SER A 51 -15.61 -3.63 2.20
CA SER A 51 -16.79 -2.76 2.01
C SER A 51 -18.10 -3.54 2.00
N GLU A 52 -18.12 -4.74 1.42
CA GLU A 52 -19.30 -5.59 1.33
C GLU A 52 -19.61 -6.31 2.65
N HIS A 53 -18.58 -6.68 3.41
CA HIS A 53 -18.71 -7.54 4.59
C HIS A 53 -18.50 -6.82 5.93
N SER A 54 -18.09 -5.53 5.93
CA SER A 54 -17.94 -4.73 7.16
C SER A 54 -19.29 -4.26 7.72
N ASN A 55 -20.37 -4.39 6.96
CA ASN A 55 -21.72 -4.01 7.39
C ASN A 55 -22.38 -5.12 8.23
N ILE A 56 -21.61 -5.67 9.17
CA ILE A 56 -22.10 -6.60 10.19
C ILE A 56 -22.93 -5.80 11.20
N SER A 57 -24.25 -5.78 11.01
CA SER A 57 -25.18 -5.43 12.08
C SER A 57 -25.01 -6.49 13.17
N LEU A 58 -24.48 -6.10 14.32
CA LEU A 58 -24.45 -6.94 15.51
C LEU A 58 -25.92 -7.15 15.91
N SER A 59 -26.56 -8.23 15.42
CA SER A 59 -27.88 -8.60 15.92
C SER A 59 -27.73 -8.92 17.40
N SER A 60 -28.20 -8.01 18.26
CA SER A 60 -28.30 -8.20 19.71
C SER A 60 -29.49 -9.09 20.05
#